data_AF-A0A2S0L068-F1
#
_entry.id   AF-A0A2S0L068-F1
#
_cell.length_a   1.000
_cell.length_b   1.000
_cell.length_c   1.000
_cell.angle_alpha   90.00
_cell.angle_beta   90.00
_cell.angle_gamma   90.00
#
_symmetry.space_group_name_H-M   'P 1'
#
loop_
_entity.id
_entity.type
_entity.pdbx_description
1 polymer ?
#
loop_
_entity_poly.entity_id
_entity_poly.type
_entity_poly.pdbx_seq_one_letter_code
_entity_poly.pdbx_strand_id
1 'polypeptide(L)'
;MKKKRTRKNLDGRIKQLMGLALRVNRETKHSVFLDFSGHVKQVSVQIHLGGWSSSSDPDYSKYFYLDYVSPHRFAACAEIRAKLNSLLPRK
;
A
#
# COMPACT_ATOMS: atom_id res chain seq x y z
N MET A 1 -23.77 -12.90 -6.31
CA MET A 1 -23.30 -11.62 -6.90
C MET A 1 -22.45 -10.72 -5.98
N LYS A 2 -22.71 -10.62 -4.66
CA LYS A 2 -21.97 -9.71 -3.74
C LYS A 2 -20.44 -9.88 -3.74
N LYS A 3 -19.90 -11.11 -3.61
CA LYS A 3 -18.45 -11.42 -3.60
C LYS A 3 -17.67 -10.84 -4.79
N LYS A 4 -18.21 -10.93 -6.02
CA LYS A 4 -17.56 -10.45 -7.25
C LYS A 4 -17.42 -8.91 -7.27
N ARG A 5 -18.41 -8.19 -6.71
CA ARG A 5 -18.39 -6.72 -6.58
C ARG A 5 -17.38 -6.26 -5.52
N THR A 6 -17.26 -6.99 -4.41
CA THR A 6 -16.28 -6.73 -3.35
C THR A 6 -14.84 -6.95 -3.82
N ARG A 7 -14.59 -7.99 -4.63
CA ARG A 7 -13.28 -8.27 -5.23
C ARG A 7 -12.86 -7.17 -6.21
N LYS A 8 -13.74 -6.79 -7.15
CA LYS A 8 -13.49 -5.66 -8.07
C LYS A 8 -13.18 -4.34 -7.33
N ASN A 9 -13.79 -4.12 -6.17
CA ASN A 9 -13.52 -2.94 -5.33
C ASN A 9 -12.12 -3.00 -4.71
N LEU A 10 -11.69 -4.17 -4.22
CA LEU A 10 -10.36 -4.34 -3.64
C LEU A 10 -9.26 -4.18 -4.70
N ASP A 11 -9.42 -4.78 -5.88
CA ASP A 11 -8.46 -4.67 -6.99
C ASP A 11 -8.25 -3.20 -7.39
N GLY A 12 -9.33 -2.42 -7.46
CA GLY A 12 -9.28 -0.98 -7.74
C GLY A 12 -8.49 -0.21 -6.68
N ARG A 13 -8.68 -0.54 -5.39
CA ARG A 13 -7.94 0.08 -4.28
C ARG A 13 -6.45 -0.25 -4.34
N ILE A 14 -6.08 -1.49 -4.60
CA ILE A 14 -4.67 -1.91 -4.72
C ILE A 14 -3.99 -1.15 -5.86
N LYS A 15 -4.64 -1.03 -7.02
CA LYS A 15 -4.12 -0.22 -8.15
C LYS A 15 -3.94 1.25 -7.77
N GLN A 16 -4.87 1.83 -7.00
CA GLN A 16 -4.73 3.20 -6.48
C GLN A 16 -3.52 3.33 -5.54
N LEU A 17 -3.30 2.36 -4.64
CA LEU A 17 -2.12 2.35 -3.76
C LEU A 17 -0.82 2.28 -4.57
N MET A 18 -0.76 1.41 -5.59
CA MET A 18 0.40 1.31 -6.48
C MET A 18 0.68 2.63 -7.20
N GLY A 19 -0.36 3.28 -7.73
CA GLY A 19 -0.22 4.60 -8.36
C GLY A 19 0.30 5.67 -7.40
N LEU A 20 -0.16 5.67 -6.14
CA LEU A 20 0.33 6.60 -5.11
C LEU A 20 1.78 6.30 -4.70
N ALA A 21 2.14 5.03 -4.52
CA ALA A 21 3.51 4.62 -4.21
C ALA A 21 4.49 5.07 -5.31
N LEU A 22 4.12 4.88 -6.58
CA LEU A 22 4.91 5.38 -7.72
C LEU A 22 5.08 6.89 -7.68
N ARG A 23 4.03 7.63 -7.34
CA ARG A 23 4.11 9.10 -7.21
C ARG A 23 5.01 9.52 -6.07
N VAL A 24 4.89 8.92 -4.88
CA VAL A 24 5.77 9.24 -3.74
C VAL A 24 7.23 9.00 -4.11
N ASN A 25 7.54 7.86 -4.74
CA ASN A 25 8.91 7.53 -5.18
C ASN A 25 9.47 8.49 -6.23
N ARG A 26 8.63 9.11 -7.06
CA ARG A 26 9.04 10.03 -8.13
C ARG A 26 9.11 11.49 -7.67
N GLU A 27 8.16 11.89 -6.82
CA GLU A 27 7.92 13.28 -6.43
C GLU A 27 8.60 13.64 -5.11
N THR A 28 9.19 12.67 -4.38
CA THR A 28 9.78 12.88 -3.06
C THR A 28 11.07 12.09 -2.90
N LYS A 29 11.82 12.39 -1.82
CA LYS A 29 13.01 11.62 -1.41
C LYS A 29 12.70 10.32 -0.65
N HIS A 30 11.42 10.03 -0.38
CA HIS A 30 11.03 8.82 0.35
C HIS A 30 11.13 7.60 -0.57
N SER A 31 11.40 6.43 0.01
CA SER A 31 11.35 5.16 -0.70
C SER A 31 10.16 4.33 -0.22
N VAL A 32 9.29 3.97 -1.14
CA VAL A 32 8.11 3.15 -0.93
C VAL A 32 8.25 1.85 -1.71
N PHE A 33 8.20 0.74 -1.00
CA PHE A 33 8.08 -0.60 -1.58
C PHE A 33 6.63 -1.04 -1.41
N LEU A 34 5.98 -1.41 -2.51
CA LEU A 34 4.62 -1.94 -2.49
C LEU A 34 4.58 -3.21 -3.31
N ASP A 35 4.33 -4.32 -2.62
CA ASP A 35 4.43 -5.66 -3.19
C ASP A 35 3.07 -6.35 -3.17
N PHE A 36 2.81 -7.09 -4.25
CA PHE A 36 1.67 -8.00 -4.33
C PHE A 36 2.18 -9.43 -4.51
N SER A 37 1.88 -10.29 -3.54
CA SER A 37 2.16 -11.71 -3.64
C SER A 37 0.89 -12.48 -4.02
N GLY A 38 0.84 -12.95 -5.26
CA GLY A 38 -0.31 -13.69 -5.80
C GLY A 38 -0.52 -15.05 -5.14
N HIS A 39 0.57 -15.74 -4.73
CA HIS A 39 0.51 -17.07 -4.13
C HIS A 39 -0.16 -17.04 -2.75
N VAL A 40 0.31 -16.18 -1.85
CA VAL A 40 -0.27 -15.98 -0.51
C VAL A 40 -1.41 -14.97 -0.49
N LYS A 41 -1.76 -14.36 -1.63
CA LYS A 41 -2.82 -13.35 -1.78
C LYS A 41 -2.64 -12.21 -0.77
N GLN A 42 -1.46 -11.60 -0.76
CA GLN A 42 -1.10 -10.55 0.19
C GLN A 42 -0.68 -9.28 -0.56
N VAL A 43 -0.99 -8.12 0.03
CA VAL A 43 -0.32 -6.86 -0.29
C VAL A 43 0.48 -6.40 0.92
N SER A 44 1.71 -5.98 0.69
CA SER A 44 2.56 -5.34 1.70
C SER A 44 3.05 -3.99 1.21
N VAL A 45 3.29 -3.09 2.16
CA VAL A 45 3.91 -1.80 1.92
C VAL A 45 4.98 -1.56 2.98
N GLN A 46 6.11 -1.04 2.54
CA GLN A 46 7.18 -0.53 3.39
C GLN A 46 7.52 0.88 2.93
N ILE A 47 7.73 1.79 3.87
CA ILE A 47 8.07 3.19 3.59
C ILE A 47 9.28 3.56 4.43
N HIS A 48 10.32 4.05 3.76
CA HIS A 48 11.51 4.63 4.37
C HIS A 48 11.51 6.13 4.11
N LEU A 49 11.46 6.91 5.19
CA LEU A 49 11.42 8.36 5.12
C LEU A 49 12.82 8.91 4.85
N GLY A 50 12.97 9.76 3.83
CA GLY A 50 14.28 10.29 3.46
C GLY A 50 15.08 9.38 2.53
N GLY A 51 14.60 8.16 2.27
CA GLY A 51 15.20 7.21 1.34
C GLY A 51 15.50 5.87 2.02
N TRP A 52 15.62 4.82 1.23
CA TRP A 52 16.03 3.50 1.71
C TRP A 52 17.54 3.42 1.96
N SER A 53 17.95 2.68 3.00
CA SER A 53 19.34 2.30 3.24
C SER A 53 19.40 0.85 3.74
N SER A 54 20.51 0.14 3.47
CA SER A 54 20.66 -1.27 3.84
C SER A 54 20.69 -1.54 5.35
N SER A 55 20.90 -0.51 6.17
CA SER A 55 21.00 -0.59 7.62
C SER A 55 19.76 -0.03 8.33
N SER A 56 18.75 0.44 7.61
CA SER A 56 17.56 1.04 8.22
C SER A 56 16.30 0.18 8.02
N ASP A 57 15.60 -0.05 9.13
CA ASP A 57 14.25 -0.56 9.10
C ASP A 57 13.27 0.46 8.48
N PRO A 58 12.14 0.01 7.93
CA PRO A 58 11.10 0.91 7.43
C PRO A 58 10.43 1.68 8.56
N ASP A 59 10.28 3.00 8.40
CA ASP A 59 9.51 3.86 9.31
C ASP A 59 8.02 3.48 9.37
N TYR A 60 7.51 2.87 8.30
CA TYR A 60 6.17 2.33 8.25
C TYR A 60 6.16 1.02 7.47
N SER A 61 5.64 -0.04 8.09
CA SER A 61 5.45 -1.34 7.46
C SER A 61 4.04 -1.84 7.74
N LYS A 62 3.34 -2.29 6.70
CA LYS A 62 2.01 -2.89 6.85
C LYS A 62 1.76 -3.92 5.77
N TYR A 63 1.03 -4.98 6.11
CA TYR A 63 0.55 -5.95 5.16
C TYR A 63 -0.89 -6.37 5.47
N PHE A 64 -1.58 -6.91 4.47
CA PHE A 64 -2.89 -7.53 4.63
C PHE A 64 -3.13 -8.60 3.56
N TYR A 65 -3.91 -9.62 3.92
CA TYR A 65 -4.38 -10.65 3.00
C TYR A 65 -5.64 -10.20 2.24
N LEU A 66 -5.80 -10.67 1.00
CA LEU A 66 -6.93 -10.30 0.14
C LEU A 66 -8.19 -11.11 0.41
N ASP A 67 -8.06 -12.25 1.09
CA ASP A 67 -9.17 -13.12 1.44
C ASP A 67 -9.79 -12.77 2.81
N TYR A 68 -10.64 -13.66 3.30
CA TYR A 68 -11.39 -13.44 4.53
C TYR A 68 -10.52 -13.48 5.79
N VAL A 69 -9.27 -13.97 5.70
CA VAL A 69 -8.33 -14.02 6.83
C VAL A 69 -7.96 -12.61 7.28
N SER A 70 -8.08 -11.61 6.41
CA SER A 70 -7.97 -10.19 6.78
C SER A 70 -9.32 -9.48 6.65
N PRO A 71 -10.19 -9.51 7.69
CA PRO A 71 -11.46 -8.80 7.67
C PRO A 71 -11.27 -7.28 7.53
N HIS A 72 -10.10 -6.77 7.96
CA HIS A 72 -9.77 -5.34 7.96
C HIS A 72 -9.06 -4.85 6.69
N ARG A 73 -8.94 -5.67 5.62
CA ARG A 73 -8.26 -5.31 4.36
C ARG A 73 -8.68 -3.96 3.75
N PHE A 74 -9.96 -3.59 3.87
CA PHE A 74 -10.45 -2.29 3.38
C PHE A 74 -9.97 -1.12 4.25
N ALA A 75 -9.92 -1.31 5.57
CA ALA A 75 -9.37 -0.33 6.49
C ALA A 75 -7.85 -0.20 6.30
N ALA A 76 -7.14 -1.32 6.11
CA ALA A 76 -5.73 -1.32 5.77
C ALA A 76 -5.45 -0.53 4.47
N CYS A 77 -6.25 -0.75 3.42
CA CYS A 77 -6.16 0.06 2.20
C CYS A 77 -6.38 1.56 2.47
N ALA A 78 -7.35 1.92 3.31
CA ALA A 78 -7.65 3.31 3.61
C ALA A 78 -6.51 4.00 4.38
N GLU A 79 -5.93 3.29 5.35
CA GLU A 79 -4.79 3.76 6.14
C GLU A 79 -3.53 3.94 5.30
N ILE A 80 -3.17 2.92 4.50
CA ILE A 80 -2.00 3.01 3.62
C ILE A 80 -2.17 4.17 2.64
N ARG A 81 -3.38 4.33 2.07
CA ARG A 81 -3.70 5.47 1.20
C ARG A 81 -3.50 6.81 1.91
N ALA A 82 -3.97 6.94 3.16
CA ALA A 82 -3.80 8.16 3.95
C ALA A 82 -2.32 8.45 4.21
N LYS A 83 -1.54 7.43 4.58
CA LYS A 83 -0.09 7.56 4.79
C LYS A 83 0.62 8.00 3.52
N LEU A 84 0.38 7.36 2.38
CA LEU A 84 1.00 7.74 1.10
C LEU A 84 0.64 9.18 0.69
N ASN A 85 -0.62 9.58 0.86
CA ASN A 85 -1.03 10.96 0.58
C ASN A 85 -0.38 11.99 1.51
N SER A 86 -0.11 11.65 2.78
CA SER A 86 0.57 12.56 3.71
C SER A 86 2.03 12.85 3.33
N LEU A 87 2.64 12.01 2.49
CA LEU A 87 4.02 12.16 2.03
C LEU A 87 4.12 13.03 0.78
N LEU A 88 3.02 13.18 0.04
CA LEU A 88 3.00 14.00 -1.16
C LEU A 88 2.85 15.48 -0.77
N PRO A 89 3.52 16.40 -1.50
CA PRO A 89 3.34 17.83 -1.27
C PRO A 89 1.87 18.21 -1.48
N ARG A 90 1.35 19.08 -0.60
CA ARG A 90 0.02 19.66 -0.78
C ARG A 90 0.07 20.54 -2.03
N LYS A 91 -0.83 20.28 -2.97
CA LYS A 91 -1.08 21.17 -4.11
C LYS A 91 -1.73 22.45 -3.64
#